data_AF-A0A923KJK3-F1
#
_entry.id   AF-A0A923KJK3-F1
#
_cell.length_a   1.000
_cell.length_b   1.000
_cell.length_c   1.000
_cell.angle_alpha   90.00
_cell.angle_beta   90.00
_cell.angle_gamma   90.00
#
_symmetry.space_group_name_H-M   'P 1'
#
loop_
_entity.id
_entity.type
_entity.pdbx_description
1 polymer ?
#
loop_
_entity_poly.entity_id
_entity_poly.type
_entity_poly.pdbx_seq_one_letter_code
_entity_poly.pdbx_strand_id
1 'polypeptide(L)'
;MNRDNDYWTFLKTCSFDDAVKKSVENNFGSAPDSPSAQWYAIREIEALETRFKAGDKFSLLEAIYTCAVRSIPLPDWVERSYIASYRKILKFEAKSLDAAFDIEWKKNINLAAKRKRRKTAHHIYTEIKKMSANGRSVTDELFDEVGAKFNIGRTLAKEYYAYMTERLEKDVAAS
;
A
#
# COMPACT_ATOMS: atom_id res chain seq x y z
N MET A 1 -12.66 -20.71 -10.09
CA MET A 1 -11.79 -20.89 -8.90
C MET A 1 -12.71 -20.88 -7.67
N ASN A 2 -13.18 -22.07 -7.26
CA ASN A 2 -13.99 -22.21 -6.03
C ASN A 2 -13.09 -21.84 -4.86
N ARG A 3 -13.34 -20.69 -4.24
CA ARG A 3 -12.63 -20.26 -3.04
C ARG A 3 -13.59 -20.41 -1.88
N ASP A 4 -13.53 -21.58 -1.27
CA ASP A 4 -14.40 -22.01 -0.19
C ASP A 4 -14.30 -21.06 1.01
N ASN A 5 -15.41 -20.92 1.74
CA ASN A 5 -15.51 -20.13 2.97
C ASN A 5 -14.39 -20.46 3.98
N ASP A 6 -13.90 -21.70 3.95
CA ASP A 6 -12.87 -22.23 4.83
C ASP A 6 -11.49 -21.61 4.56
N TYR A 7 -11.18 -21.20 3.32
CA TYR A 7 -9.90 -20.59 2.97
C TYR A 7 -9.75 -19.18 3.57
N TRP A 8 -10.80 -18.38 3.46
CA TRP A 8 -10.81 -17.02 4.01
C TRP A 8 -10.90 -17.03 5.53
N THR A 9 -11.61 -18.02 6.09
CA THR A 9 -11.63 -18.25 7.54
C THR A 9 -10.23 -18.59 8.03
N PHE A 10 -9.53 -19.53 7.36
CA PHE A 10 -8.15 -19.89 7.67
C PHE A 10 -7.23 -18.66 7.67
N LEU A 11 -7.24 -17.85 6.61
CA LEU A 11 -6.34 -16.69 6.51
C LEU A 11 -6.61 -15.62 7.57
N LYS A 12 -7.84 -15.49 8.06
CA LYS A 12 -8.19 -14.56 9.15
C LYS A 12 -7.67 -15.04 10.50
N THR A 13 -7.60 -16.35 10.71
CA THR A 13 -7.30 -16.96 12.02
C THR A 13 -5.90 -17.54 12.15
N CYS A 14 -5.20 -17.80 11.04
CA CYS A 14 -3.88 -18.42 11.08
C CYS A 14 -2.78 -17.42 11.49
N SER A 15 -1.64 -17.97 11.92
CA SER A 15 -0.44 -17.17 12.15
C SER A 15 0.24 -16.79 10.83
N PHE A 16 1.14 -15.82 10.87
CA PHE A 16 1.98 -15.50 9.71
C PHE A 16 2.81 -16.71 9.26
N ASP A 17 3.41 -17.44 10.19
CA ASP A 17 4.22 -18.63 9.90
C ASP A 17 3.42 -19.70 9.15
N ASP A 18 2.15 -19.90 9.53
CA ASP A 18 1.25 -20.82 8.83
C ASP A 18 0.96 -20.37 7.40
N ALA A 19 0.78 -19.06 7.18
CA ALA A 19 0.56 -18.49 5.86
C ALA A 19 1.81 -18.60 4.97
N VAL A 20 3.01 -18.40 5.52
CA VAL A 20 4.28 -18.61 4.82
C VAL A 20 4.45 -20.07 4.46
N LYS A 21 4.24 -20.98 5.42
CA LYS A 21 4.34 -22.42 5.21
C LYS A 21 3.44 -22.86 4.06
N LYS A 22 2.18 -22.43 4.08
CA LYS A 22 1.22 -22.73 3.00
C LYS A 22 1.62 -22.13 1.66
N SER A 23 2.31 -20.98 1.65
CA SER A 23 2.83 -20.37 0.42
C SER A 23 4.00 -21.17 -0.17
N VAL A 24 4.89 -21.67 0.69
CA VAL A 24 6.03 -22.52 0.30
C VAL A 24 5.56 -23.88 -0.19
N GLU A 25 4.66 -24.54 0.55
CA GLU A 25 4.09 -25.85 0.19
C GLU A 25 3.44 -25.85 -1.19
N ASN A 26 2.76 -24.76 -1.55
CA ASN A 26 2.06 -24.62 -2.82
C ASN A 26 2.89 -23.89 -3.90
N ASN A 27 4.17 -23.63 -3.65
CA ASN A 27 5.11 -23.00 -4.58
C ASN A 27 4.62 -21.65 -5.15
N PHE A 28 3.96 -20.83 -4.33
CA PHE A 28 3.43 -19.52 -4.76
C PHE A 28 4.51 -18.46 -5.02
N GLY A 29 5.75 -18.64 -4.52
CA GLY A 29 6.80 -17.63 -4.63
C GLY A 29 6.35 -16.26 -4.09
N SER A 30 6.61 -15.19 -4.87
CA SER A 30 6.18 -13.81 -4.57
C SER A 30 4.86 -13.42 -5.26
N ALA A 31 4.01 -14.40 -5.61
CA ALA A 31 2.74 -14.13 -6.27
C ALA A 31 1.84 -13.24 -5.39
N PRO A 32 1.12 -12.27 -5.98
CA PRO A 32 0.34 -11.32 -5.20
C PRO A 32 -0.86 -11.95 -4.49
N ASP A 33 -1.32 -13.11 -4.95
CA ASP A 33 -2.39 -13.92 -4.38
C ASP A 33 -1.87 -15.10 -3.53
N SER A 34 -0.57 -15.09 -3.17
CA SER A 34 -0.03 -16.08 -2.23
C SER A 34 -0.71 -15.98 -0.85
N PRO A 35 -0.82 -17.09 -0.10
CA PRO A 35 -1.37 -17.06 1.25
C PRO A 35 -0.71 -16.04 2.18
N SER A 36 0.62 -15.87 2.12
CA SER A 36 1.35 -14.87 2.91
C SER A 36 0.98 -13.44 2.50
N ALA A 37 0.94 -13.14 1.21
CA ALA A 37 0.53 -11.83 0.71
C ALA A 37 -0.94 -11.51 1.04
N GLN A 38 -1.81 -12.52 1.05
CA GLN A 38 -3.21 -12.36 1.42
C GLN A 38 -3.40 -12.18 2.92
N TRP A 39 -2.62 -12.87 3.75
CA TRP A 39 -2.63 -12.68 5.20
C TRP A 39 -2.29 -11.23 5.56
N TYR A 40 -1.25 -10.67 4.95
CA TYR A 40 -0.86 -9.26 5.12
C TYR A 40 -1.94 -8.29 4.70
N ALA A 41 -2.51 -8.51 3.53
CA ALA A 41 -3.56 -7.67 3.00
C ALA A 41 -4.82 -7.66 3.89
N ILE A 42 -5.16 -8.77 4.57
CA ILE A 42 -6.26 -8.79 5.54
C ILE A 42 -5.96 -7.84 6.71
N ARG A 43 -4.74 -7.85 7.26
CA ARG A 43 -4.34 -6.93 8.35
C ARG A 43 -4.28 -5.48 7.88
N GLU A 44 -3.79 -5.24 6.66
CA GLU A 44 -3.82 -3.92 6.04
C GLU A 44 -5.26 -3.40 5.92
N ILE A 45 -6.19 -4.24 5.50
CA ILE A 45 -7.62 -3.90 5.39
C ILE A 45 -8.23 -3.54 6.76
N GLU A 46 -7.86 -4.23 7.84
CA GLU A 46 -8.30 -3.88 9.21
C GLU A 46 -7.78 -2.49 9.63
N ALA A 47 -6.53 -2.15 9.28
CA ALA A 47 -5.97 -0.83 9.51
C ALA A 47 -6.67 0.25 8.67
N LEU A 48 -7.01 -0.06 7.42
CA LEU A 48 -7.76 0.81 6.52
C LEU A 48 -9.20 1.04 7.01
N GLU A 49 -9.85 0.03 7.59
CA GLU A 49 -11.16 0.20 8.22
C GLU A 49 -11.09 1.20 9.38
N THR A 50 -10.05 1.11 10.21
CA THR A 50 -9.82 2.03 11.33
C THR A 50 -9.64 3.47 10.82
N ARG A 51 -8.83 3.68 9.77
CA ARG A 51 -8.64 4.99 9.14
C ARG A 51 -9.94 5.53 8.51
N PHE A 52 -10.70 4.67 7.84
CA PHE A 52 -11.97 5.03 7.22
C PHE A 52 -12.99 5.51 8.26
N LYS A 53 -13.08 4.80 9.40
CA LYS A 53 -13.93 5.18 10.54
C LYS A 53 -13.46 6.49 11.19
N ALA A 54 -12.16 6.76 11.19
CA ALA A 54 -11.58 8.01 11.65
C ALA A 54 -11.76 9.20 10.67
N GLY A 55 -12.42 8.99 9.53
CA GLY A 55 -12.74 10.05 8.56
C GLY A 55 -11.85 10.07 7.32
N ASP A 56 -10.85 9.20 7.21
CA ASP A 56 -10.05 9.07 6.00
C ASP A 56 -10.81 8.29 4.92
N LYS A 57 -11.64 9.00 4.14
CA LYS A 57 -12.49 8.39 3.11
C LYS A 57 -11.70 7.77 1.97
N PHE A 58 -10.47 8.19 1.76
CA PHE A 58 -9.60 7.60 0.74
C PHE A 58 -9.23 6.14 1.08
N SER A 59 -9.24 5.76 2.37
CA SER A 59 -8.96 4.39 2.81
C SER A 59 -9.94 3.35 2.23
N LEU A 60 -11.15 3.74 1.83
CA LEU A 60 -12.07 2.84 1.13
C LEU A 60 -11.52 2.42 -0.25
N LEU A 61 -10.98 3.36 -1.02
CA LEU A 61 -10.39 3.07 -2.32
C LEU A 61 -9.10 2.25 -2.19
N GLU A 62 -8.31 2.51 -1.16
CA GLU A 62 -7.13 1.70 -0.82
C GLU A 62 -7.54 0.25 -0.52
N ALA A 63 -8.60 0.04 0.27
CA ALA A 63 -9.07 -1.31 0.61
C ALA A 63 -9.59 -2.07 -0.62
N ILE A 64 -10.35 -1.41 -1.50
CA ILE A 64 -10.81 -2.01 -2.77
C ILE A 64 -9.62 -2.43 -3.63
N TYR A 65 -8.61 -1.57 -3.75
CA TYR A 65 -7.38 -1.87 -4.48
C TYR A 65 -6.64 -3.07 -3.87
N THR A 66 -6.44 -3.09 -2.56
CA THR A 66 -5.77 -4.18 -1.85
C THR A 66 -6.50 -5.51 -2.05
N CYS A 67 -7.84 -5.54 -1.90
CA CYS A 67 -8.64 -6.72 -2.21
C CYS A 67 -8.45 -7.19 -3.66
N ALA A 68 -8.52 -6.27 -4.63
CA ALA A 68 -8.43 -6.60 -6.05
C ALA A 68 -7.06 -7.18 -6.44
N VAL A 69 -5.97 -6.55 -5.98
CA VAL A 69 -4.60 -7.00 -6.30
C VAL A 69 -4.27 -8.34 -5.67
N ARG A 70 -4.80 -8.60 -4.47
CA ARG A 70 -4.52 -9.80 -3.69
C ARG A 70 -5.54 -10.92 -3.91
N SER A 71 -6.54 -10.64 -4.76
CA SER A 71 -7.67 -11.52 -5.06
C SER A 71 -8.45 -11.94 -3.80
N ILE A 72 -8.67 -11.02 -2.88
CA ILE A 72 -9.41 -11.23 -1.62
C ILE A 72 -10.85 -10.74 -1.81
N PRO A 73 -11.87 -11.45 -1.29
CA PRO A 73 -13.23 -10.96 -1.20
C PRO A 73 -13.29 -9.62 -0.50
N LEU A 74 -14.19 -8.75 -0.95
CA LEU A 74 -14.44 -7.49 -0.25
C LEU A 74 -15.03 -7.79 1.13
N PRO A 75 -14.45 -7.26 2.21
CA PRO A 75 -15.10 -7.28 3.52
C PRO A 75 -16.41 -6.49 3.48
N ASP A 76 -17.35 -6.87 4.35
CA ASP A 76 -18.66 -6.22 4.50
C ASP A 76 -18.61 -4.70 4.51
N TRP A 77 -17.67 -4.10 5.27
CA TRP A 77 -17.57 -2.65 5.38
C TRP A 77 -17.16 -2.01 4.06
N VAL A 78 -16.27 -2.66 3.29
CA VAL A 78 -15.80 -2.20 1.98
C VAL A 78 -16.93 -2.30 0.98
N GLU A 79 -17.60 -3.45 0.91
CA GLU A 79 -18.71 -3.70 0.00
C GLU A 79 -19.84 -2.69 0.24
N ARG A 80 -20.33 -2.57 1.48
CA ARG A 80 -21.42 -1.65 1.82
C ARG A 80 -21.06 -0.20 1.50
N SER A 81 -19.84 0.22 1.82
CA SER A 81 -19.38 1.60 1.60
C SER A 81 -19.18 1.90 0.11
N TYR A 82 -18.64 0.94 -0.65
CA TYR A 82 -18.52 1.05 -2.10
C TYR A 82 -19.91 1.16 -2.76
N ILE A 83 -20.84 0.27 -2.41
CA ILE A 83 -22.20 0.27 -2.96
C ILE A 83 -22.91 1.59 -2.62
N ALA A 84 -22.80 2.07 -1.39
CA ALA A 84 -23.39 3.34 -0.98
C ALA A 84 -22.83 4.52 -1.80
N SER A 85 -21.50 4.58 -1.97
CA SER A 85 -20.83 5.63 -2.74
C SER A 85 -21.21 5.56 -4.23
N TYR A 86 -21.20 4.36 -4.81
CA TYR A 86 -21.54 4.13 -6.21
C TYR A 86 -23.01 4.45 -6.52
N ARG A 87 -23.93 4.18 -5.58
CA ARG A 87 -25.34 4.57 -5.71
C ARG A 87 -25.54 6.08 -5.83
N LYS A 88 -24.74 6.91 -5.16
CA LYS A 88 -24.80 8.38 -5.31
C LYS A 88 -24.56 8.79 -6.78
N ILE A 89 -23.71 8.05 -7.50
CA ILE A 89 -23.42 8.29 -8.92
C ILE A 89 -24.63 7.88 -9.76
N LEU A 90 -25.16 6.66 -9.54
CA LEU A 90 -26.30 6.15 -10.29
C LEU A 90 -27.56 7.01 -10.14
N LYS A 91 -27.71 7.67 -8.98
CA LYS A 91 -28.80 8.59 -8.70
C LYS A 91 -28.52 10.04 -9.11
N PHE A 92 -27.37 10.32 -9.73
CA PHE A 92 -26.92 11.68 -10.07
C PHE A 92 -26.87 12.64 -8.87
N GLU A 93 -26.66 12.10 -7.65
CA GLU A 93 -26.52 12.87 -6.41
C GLU A 93 -25.10 13.43 -6.23
N ALA A 94 -24.12 12.86 -6.94
CA ALA A 94 -22.72 13.29 -6.90
C ALA A 94 -22.25 13.85 -8.25
N LYS A 95 -21.56 14.99 -8.22
CA LYS A 95 -21.01 15.66 -9.42
C LYS A 95 -19.66 15.09 -9.89
N SER A 96 -19.04 14.21 -9.09
CA SER A 96 -17.77 13.56 -9.39
C SER A 96 -17.61 12.29 -8.56
N LEU A 97 -16.64 11.45 -8.93
CA LEU A 97 -16.25 10.29 -8.13
C LEU A 97 -15.74 10.74 -6.74
N ASP A 98 -14.92 11.78 -6.68
CA ASP A 98 -14.43 12.31 -5.41
C ASP A 98 -15.60 12.69 -4.48
N ALA A 99 -16.63 13.36 -5.01
CA ALA A 99 -17.83 13.71 -4.25
C ALA A 99 -18.66 12.47 -3.86
N ALA A 100 -18.73 11.45 -4.71
CA ALA A 100 -19.45 10.22 -4.41
C ALA A 100 -18.79 9.44 -3.25
N PHE A 101 -17.47 9.41 -3.23
CA PHE A 101 -16.67 8.71 -2.22
C PHE A 101 -16.31 9.60 -1.00
N ASP A 102 -16.85 10.82 -0.92
CA ASP A 102 -16.58 11.79 0.13
C ASP A 102 -15.06 12.08 0.31
N ILE A 103 -14.31 12.09 -0.79
CA ILE A 103 -12.87 12.30 -0.80
C ILE A 103 -12.56 13.80 -0.83
N GLU A 104 -11.97 14.29 0.25
CA GLU A 104 -11.45 15.64 0.34
C GLU A 104 -9.95 15.67 0.06
N TRP A 105 -9.58 16.17 -1.12
CA TRP A 105 -8.18 16.44 -1.43
C TRP A 105 -7.72 17.69 -0.68
N LYS A 106 -6.56 17.60 0.00
CA LYS A 106 -5.90 18.81 0.54
C LYS A 106 -5.73 19.83 -0.59
N LYS A 107 -6.17 21.07 -0.36
CA LYS A 107 -5.99 22.16 -1.33
C LYS A 107 -4.50 22.35 -1.62
N ASN A 108 -4.17 22.72 -2.85
CA ASN A 108 -2.80 22.98 -3.33
C ASN A 108 -1.85 21.78 -3.29
N ILE A 109 -2.36 20.54 -3.46
CA ILE A 109 -1.47 19.40 -3.72
C ILE A 109 -0.74 19.64 -5.05
N ASN A 110 0.58 19.80 -4.98
CA ASN A 110 1.42 19.78 -6.17
C ASN A 110 1.53 18.34 -6.70
N LEU A 111 0.64 17.98 -7.62
CA LEU A 111 0.58 16.64 -8.22
C LEU A 111 1.88 16.27 -8.93
N ALA A 112 2.53 17.24 -9.59
CA ALA A 112 3.81 17.00 -10.25
C ALA A 112 4.90 16.62 -9.24
N ALA A 113 4.98 17.34 -8.11
CA ALA A 113 5.91 17.01 -7.02
C ALA A 113 5.60 15.65 -6.41
N LYS A 114 4.32 15.31 -6.13
CA LYS A 114 3.95 13.99 -5.61
C LYS A 114 4.31 12.86 -6.57
N ARG A 115 4.06 13.03 -7.88
CA ARG A 115 4.43 12.05 -8.92
C ARG A 115 5.94 11.88 -9.00
N LYS A 116 6.69 12.99 -9.00
CA LYS A 116 8.16 12.98 -8.98
C LYS A 116 8.68 12.23 -7.75
N ARG A 117 8.16 12.53 -6.56
CA ARG A 117 8.54 11.81 -5.33
C ARG A 117 8.26 10.32 -5.44
N ARG A 118 7.05 9.90 -5.84
CA ARG A 118 6.71 8.47 -5.94
C ARG A 118 7.61 7.72 -6.93
N LYS A 119 7.95 8.34 -8.05
CA LYS A 119 8.85 7.75 -9.06
C LYS A 119 10.29 7.68 -8.54
N THR A 120 10.83 8.78 -8.05
CA THR A 120 12.25 8.90 -7.73
C THR A 120 12.61 8.26 -6.39
N ALA A 121 11.72 8.28 -5.40
CA ALA A 121 12.04 7.81 -4.06
C ALA A 121 12.37 6.30 -4.02
N HIS A 122 11.64 5.48 -4.78
CA HIS A 122 11.95 4.05 -4.89
C HIS A 122 13.34 3.81 -5.46
N HIS A 123 13.74 4.55 -6.50
CA HIS A 123 15.08 4.43 -7.09
C HIS A 123 16.19 4.83 -6.13
N ILE A 124 16.00 5.92 -5.36
CA ILE A 124 16.95 6.34 -4.33
C ILE A 124 17.09 5.26 -3.25
N TYR A 125 15.97 4.75 -2.74
CA TYR A 125 15.97 3.72 -1.71
C TYR A 125 16.74 2.48 -2.16
N THR A 126 16.44 1.98 -3.36
CA THR A 126 17.10 0.79 -3.92
C THR A 126 18.60 1.02 -4.13
N GLU A 127 19.01 2.19 -4.65
CA GLU A 127 20.43 2.51 -4.86
C GLU A 127 21.19 2.62 -3.53
N ILE A 128 20.61 3.28 -2.52
CA ILE A 128 21.21 3.39 -1.18
C ILE A 128 21.34 2.03 -0.53
N LYS A 129 20.30 1.18 -0.58
CA LYS A 129 20.34 -0.18 -0.03
C LYS A 129 21.38 -1.04 -0.75
N LYS A 130 21.49 -0.94 -2.07
CA LYS A 130 22.52 -1.63 -2.85
C LYS A 130 23.93 -1.20 -2.44
N MET A 131 24.17 0.09 -2.30
CA MET A 131 25.48 0.61 -1.87
C MET A 131 25.80 0.24 -0.42
N SER A 132 24.79 0.20 0.45
CA SER A 132 24.94 -0.22 1.83
C SER A 132 25.24 -1.71 1.96
N ALA A 133 24.58 -2.56 1.17
CA ALA A 133 24.88 -3.99 1.08
C ALA A 133 26.32 -4.26 0.60
N ASN A 134 26.90 -3.34 -0.18
CA ASN A 134 28.29 -3.38 -0.61
C ASN A 134 29.27 -2.77 0.42
N GLY A 135 28.84 -2.59 1.67
CA GLY A 135 29.70 -2.16 2.79
C GLY A 135 29.82 -0.65 2.98
N ARG A 136 29.07 0.18 2.23
CA ARG A 136 29.07 1.64 2.46
C ARG A 136 28.13 2.03 3.60
N SER A 137 28.59 2.94 4.45
CA SER A 137 27.75 3.50 5.52
C SER A 137 26.72 4.48 4.94
N VAL A 138 25.50 4.49 5.49
CA VAL A 138 24.44 5.44 5.10
C VAL A 138 24.71 6.78 5.78
N THR A 139 25.56 7.59 5.15
CA THR A 139 25.96 8.92 5.63
C THR A 139 25.48 10.03 4.70
N ASP A 140 25.68 11.28 5.11
CA ASP A 140 25.34 12.47 4.33
C ASP A 140 26.00 12.49 2.95
N GLU A 141 27.24 12.01 2.87
CA GLU A 141 28.01 11.92 1.63
C GLU A 141 27.36 10.92 0.65
N LEU A 142 26.80 9.82 1.16
CA LEU A 142 26.09 8.84 0.34
C LEU A 142 24.80 9.46 -0.24
N PHE A 143 24.07 10.25 0.54
CA PHE A 143 22.88 10.95 0.06
C PHE A 143 23.21 12.02 -0.99
N ASP A 144 24.34 12.70 -0.86
CA ASP A 144 24.82 13.63 -1.90
C ASP A 144 25.12 12.90 -3.21
N GLU A 145 25.88 11.82 -3.14
CA GLU A 145 26.29 11.06 -4.32
C GLU A 145 25.07 10.48 -5.05
N VAL A 146 24.14 9.88 -4.31
CA VAL A 146 22.91 9.33 -4.88
C VAL A 146 22.00 10.45 -5.37
N GLY A 147 21.86 11.55 -4.61
CA GLY A 147 21.05 12.70 -5.00
C GLY A 147 21.51 13.31 -6.33
N ALA A 148 22.83 13.45 -6.53
CA ALA A 148 23.42 13.95 -7.75
C ALA A 148 23.03 13.10 -8.98
N LYS A 149 23.02 11.77 -8.86
CA LYS A 149 22.58 10.85 -9.94
C LYS A 149 21.14 11.12 -10.38
N PHE A 150 20.28 11.60 -9.48
CA PHE A 150 18.87 11.87 -9.74
C PHE A 150 18.54 13.37 -9.88
N ASN A 151 19.56 14.24 -10.00
CA ASN A 151 19.41 15.69 -10.07
C ASN A 151 18.57 16.26 -8.92
N ILE A 152 18.85 15.84 -7.69
CA ILE A 152 18.25 16.37 -6.47
C ILE A 152 19.32 16.62 -5.39
N GLY A 153 19.07 17.58 -4.50
CA GLY A 153 19.96 17.84 -3.38
C GLY A 153 19.84 16.80 -2.25
N ARG A 154 20.85 16.79 -1.37
CA ARG A 154 20.94 15.91 -0.18
C ARG A 154 19.65 15.79 0.62
N THR A 155 19.07 16.94 0.97
CA THR A 155 17.89 17.01 1.84
C THR A 155 16.73 16.27 1.21
N LEU A 156 16.49 16.48 -0.08
CA LEU A 156 15.41 15.79 -0.80
C LEU A 156 15.70 14.30 -0.96
N ALA A 157 16.97 13.90 -1.13
CA ALA A 157 17.35 12.50 -1.17
C ALA A 157 17.09 11.80 0.18
N LYS A 158 17.42 12.45 1.29
CA LYS A 158 17.09 11.98 2.66
C LYS A 158 15.58 11.86 2.87
N GLU A 159 14.83 12.89 2.50
CA GLU A 159 13.37 12.87 2.59
C GLU A 159 12.75 11.73 1.78
N TYR A 160 13.27 11.49 0.57
CA TYR A 160 12.76 10.43 -0.30
C TYR A 160 13.14 9.04 0.23
N TYR A 161 14.34 8.88 0.79
CA TYR A 161 14.74 7.66 1.47
C TYR A 161 13.86 7.40 2.69
N ALA A 162 13.68 8.39 3.57
CA ALA A 162 12.82 8.27 4.75
C ALA A 162 11.36 7.96 4.37
N TYR A 163 10.82 8.64 3.34
CA TYR A 163 9.49 8.36 2.80
C TYR A 163 9.33 6.90 2.34
N MET A 164 10.34 6.34 1.68
CA MET A 164 10.30 4.93 1.26
C MET A 164 10.50 3.96 2.41
N THR A 165 11.37 4.29 3.36
CA THR A 165 11.56 3.48 4.57
C THR A 165 10.26 3.41 5.36
N GLU A 166 9.61 4.55 5.65
CA GLU A 166 8.31 4.58 6.34
C GLU A 166 7.23 3.82 5.55
N ARG A 167 7.22 3.98 4.22
CA ARG A 167 6.27 3.27 3.36
C ARG A 167 6.51 1.76 3.38
N LEU A 168 7.75 1.31 3.27
CA LEU A 168 8.09 -0.10 3.31
C LEU A 168 7.99 -0.68 4.71
N GLU A 169 8.22 0.08 5.76
CA GLU A 169 7.96 -0.32 7.15
C GLU A 169 6.46 -0.44 7.41
N LYS A 170 5.63 0.41 6.80
CA LYS A 170 4.17 0.20 6.79
C LYS A 170 3.81 -1.05 6.01
N ASP A 171 4.42 -1.25 4.85
CA ASP A 171 4.22 -2.46 4.05
C ASP A 171 4.73 -3.69 4.81
N VAL A 172 5.79 -3.58 5.62
CA VAL A 172 6.44 -4.68 6.38
C VAL A 172 5.83 -4.92 7.77
N ALA A 173 5.31 -3.89 8.44
CA ALA A 173 4.52 -4.04 9.68
C ALA A 173 3.09 -4.49 9.38
N ALA A 174 2.61 -4.22 8.16
CA ALA A 174 1.49 -4.92 7.56
C ALA A 174 1.92 -6.24 6.88
N SER A 175 3.25 -6.43 6.70
CA SER A 175 3.87 -7.72 6.43
C SER A 175 4.18 -8.44 7.76
#